data_AF-A0A941CE22-F1
#
_entry.id   AF-A0A941CE22-F1
#
_cell.length_a   1.000
_cell.length_b   1.000
_cell.length_c   1.000
_cell.angle_alpha   90.00
_cell.angle_beta   90.00
_cell.angle_gamma   90.00
#
_symmetry.space_group_name_H-M   'P 1'
#
loop_
_entity.id
_entity.type
_entity.pdbx_description
1 polymer ?
#
loop_
_entity_poly.entity_id
_entity_poly.type
_entity_poly.pdbx_seq_one_letter_code
_entity_poly.pdbx_strand_id
1 'polypeptide(L)'
;MEYLKDSIFYQDAIQEINYPFGNFYLFENFIVGEINKEVVFNWEDHAKLVVEEITNLYDQNGKDLVYITNRVNPYSVVPSDWIYFFKYSYSLKGYGIVSYHPKGLLNVVLEKLFMRNKLQSFNTLTDAINWAKSITKLKDTAA
;
A
#
# COMPACT_ATOMS: atom_id res chain seq x y z
N MET A 1 13.26 0.73 -11.33
CA MET A 1 11.79 0.84 -11.23
C MET A 1 11.26 -0.43 -11.83
N GLU A 2 10.52 -1.23 -11.07
CA GLU A 2 10.00 -2.53 -11.51
C GLU A 2 8.51 -2.54 -11.18
N TYR A 3 7.67 -2.80 -12.19
CA TYR A 3 6.25 -3.07 -11.96
C TYR A 3 6.10 -4.45 -11.35
N LEU A 4 5.09 -4.64 -10.51
CA LEU A 4 4.86 -5.94 -9.87
C LEU A 4 4.72 -7.05 -10.91
N LYS A 5 4.01 -6.80 -12.02
CA LYS A 5 3.82 -7.75 -13.12
C LYS A 5 5.11 -8.24 -13.77
N ASP A 6 6.17 -7.44 -13.71
CA ASP A 6 7.49 -7.79 -14.25
C ASP A 6 8.35 -8.51 -13.20
N SER A 7 7.92 -8.54 -11.94
CA SER A 7 8.64 -9.16 -10.84
C SER A 7 8.25 -10.63 -10.65
N ILE A 8 9.13 -11.39 -9.99
CA ILE A 8 8.87 -12.79 -9.60
C ILE A 8 7.70 -12.94 -8.61
N PHE A 9 7.24 -11.85 -7.99
CA PHE A 9 6.19 -11.89 -6.98
C PHE A 9 4.79 -11.86 -7.58
N TYR A 10 4.61 -11.49 -8.85
CA TYR A 10 3.28 -11.40 -9.45
C TYR A 10 2.52 -12.72 -9.42
N GLN A 11 3.24 -13.85 -9.58
CA GLN A 11 2.65 -15.18 -9.52
C GLN A 11 2.03 -15.53 -8.15
N ASP A 12 2.44 -14.85 -7.07
CA ASP A 12 1.91 -15.05 -5.72
C ASP A 12 0.64 -14.19 -5.47
N ALA A 13 0.26 -13.32 -6.41
CA ALA A 13 -0.94 -12.49 -6.29
C ALA A 13 -2.21 -13.35 -6.41
N ILE A 14 -3.11 -13.21 -5.45
CA ILE A 14 -4.37 -13.95 -5.37
C ILE A 14 -5.42 -13.28 -6.27
N GLN A 15 -5.36 -11.96 -6.38
CA GLN A 15 -6.27 -11.16 -7.19
C GLN A 15 -5.61 -9.87 -7.66
N GLU A 16 -6.04 -9.39 -8.83
CA GLU A 16 -5.69 -8.08 -9.37
C GLU A 16 -6.98 -7.27 -9.55
N ILE A 17 -6.97 -6.02 -9.07
CA ILE A 17 -8.05 -5.07 -9.25
C ILE A 17 -7.51 -3.87 -10.03
N ASN A 18 -8.15 -3.57 -11.15
CA ASN A 18 -7.73 -2.52 -12.07
C ASN A 18 -8.74 -1.38 -12.04
N TYR A 19 -8.27 -0.19 -11.69
CA TYR A 19 -9.05 1.05 -11.77
C TYR A 19 -8.46 1.97 -12.84
N PRO A 20 -9.23 2.95 -13.36
CA PRO A 20 -8.70 3.97 -14.27
C PRO A 20 -7.47 4.74 -13.71
N PHE A 21 -7.33 4.79 -12.39
CA PHE A 21 -6.27 5.51 -11.68
C PHE A 21 -5.11 4.63 -11.18
N GLY A 22 -5.19 3.30 -11.29
CA GLY A 22 -4.12 2.43 -10.82
C GLY A 22 -4.53 0.98 -10.62
N ASN A 23 -3.54 0.14 -10.40
CA ASN A 23 -3.70 -1.30 -10.24
C ASN A 23 -3.33 -1.71 -8.82
N PHE A 24 -4.12 -2.62 -8.25
CA PHE A 24 -3.92 -3.15 -6.91
C PHE A 24 -3.84 -4.67 -6.98
N TYR A 25 -2.81 -5.21 -6.35
CA TYR A 25 -2.52 -6.63 -6.36
C TYR A 25 -2.62 -7.15 -4.93
N LEU A 26 -3.53 -8.08 -4.73
CA LEU A 26 -3.91 -8.62 -3.44
C LEU A 26 -3.13 -9.89 -3.17
N PHE A 27 -2.49 -9.94 -2.02
CA PHE A 27 -1.82 -11.12 -1.46
C PHE A 27 -2.46 -11.47 -0.13
N GLU A 28 -2.16 -12.65 0.41
CA GLU A 28 -2.77 -13.14 1.65
C GLU A 28 -2.72 -12.12 2.81
N ASN A 29 -1.59 -11.45 3.01
CA ASN A 29 -1.37 -10.55 4.15
C ASN A 29 -0.90 -9.14 3.77
N PHE A 30 -0.79 -8.84 2.48
CA PHE A 30 -0.37 -7.52 2.02
C PHE A 30 -0.98 -7.19 0.66
N ILE A 31 -0.96 -5.91 0.32
CA ILE A 31 -1.44 -5.38 -0.95
C ILE A 31 -0.33 -4.55 -1.57
N VAL A 32 -0.17 -4.64 -2.88
CA VAL A 32 0.72 -3.74 -3.65
C VAL A 32 -0.13 -2.85 -4.53
N GLY A 33 0.02 -1.53 -4.40
CA GLY A 33 -0.68 -0.54 -5.24
C GLY A 33 0.29 0.20 -6.16
N GLU A 34 -0.07 0.28 -7.44
CA GLU A 34 0.65 0.99 -8.49
C GLU A 34 -0.27 2.03 -9.11
N ILE A 35 -0.10 3.29 -8.69
CA ILE A 35 -0.94 4.40 -9.15
C ILE A 35 -0.45 4.87 -10.53
N ASN A 36 -1.38 5.21 -11.41
CA ASN A 36 -1.09 5.71 -12.76
C ASN A 36 -0.43 7.10 -12.71
N LYS A 37 0.29 7.44 -13.78
CA LYS A 37 0.92 8.75 -13.92
C LYS A 37 -0.13 9.87 -13.83
N GLU A 38 0.29 11.03 -13.31
CA GLU A 38 -0.49 12.27 -13.27
C GLU A 38 -1.75 12.23 -12.39
N VAL A 39 -2.01 11.12 -11.69
CA VAL A 39 -3.08 11.02 -10.70
C VAL A 39 -2.76 11.86 -9.46
N VAL A 40 -3.75 12.58 -8.96
CA VAL A 40 -3.74 13.17 -7.61
C VAL A 40 -4.60 12.28 -6.73
N PHE A 41 -3.96 11.32 -6.08
CA PHE A 41 -4.64 10.31 -5.28
C PHE A 41 -5.18 10.92 -3.99
N ASN A 42 -6.50 10.95 -3.87
CA ASN A 42 -7.26 11.56 -2.78
C ASN A 42 -8.30 10.56 -2.22
N TRP A 43 -8.93 10.90 -1.10
CA TRP A 43 -9.93 10.03 -0.46
C TRP A 43 -11.19 9.84 -1.30
N GLU A 44 -11.84 10.94 -1.69
CA GLU A 44 -13.20 10.91 -2.28
C GLU A 44 -13.25 10.21 -3.64
N ASP A 45 -12.29 10.47 -4.51
CA ASP A 45 -12.30 9.95 -5.89
C ASP A 45 -11.59 8.60 -6.03
N HIS A 46 -10.72 8.24 -5.06
CA HIS A 46 -9.83 7.09 -5.22
C HIS A 46 -9.79 6.17 -3.98
N ALA A 47 -9.28 6.66 -2.85
CA ALA A 47 -8.94 5.79 -1.73
C ALA A 47 -10.18 5.12 -1.12
N LYS A 48 -11.30 5.85 -1.04
CA LYS A 48 -12.55 5.32 -0.48
C LYS A 48 -13.03 4.08 -1.25
N LEU A 49 -13.06 4.16 -2.58
CA LEU A 49 -13.45 3.04 -3.44
C LEU A 49 -12.54 1.83 -3.22
N VAL A 50 -11.22 2.05 -3.25
CA VAL A 50 -10.22 0.99 -3.04
C VAL A 50 -10.39 0.35 -1.67
N VAL A 51 -10.50 1.15 -0.62
CA VAL A 51 -10.58 0.68 0.76
C VAL A 51 -11.88 -0.08 1.02
N GLU A 52 -13.02 0.41 0.52
CA GLU A 52 -14.30 -0.28 0.65
C GLU A 52 -14.29 -1.63 -0.06
N GLU A 53 -13.78 -1.70 -1.29
CA GLU A 53 -13.72 -2.94 -2.06
C GLU A 53 -12.73 -3.95 -1.46
N ILE A 54 -11.50 -3.51 -1.17
CA ILE A 54 -10.45 -4.36 -0.60
C ILE A 54 -10.83 -4.84 0.80
N THR A 55 -11.38 -3.97 1.66
CA THR A 55 -11.73 -4.38 3.03
C THR A 55 -12.81 -5.47 3.04
N ASN A 56 -13.70 -5.51 2.04
CA ASN A 56 -14.67 -6.60 1.93
C ASN A 56 -14.02 -7.95 1.57
N LEU A 57 -12.80 -7.94 1.01
CA LEU A 57 -12.06 -9.13 0.61
C LEU A 57 -11.13 -9.65 1.72
N TYR A 58 -10.92 -8.89 2.79
CA TYR A 58 -10.02 -9.26 3.89
C TYR A 58 -10.69 -9.16 5.26
N ASP A 59 -10.40 -10.10 6.15
CA ASP A 59 -10.92 -10.08 7.51
C ASP A 59 -10.35 -8.90 8.33
N GLN A 60 -11.13 -8.40 9.29
CA GLN A 60 -10.69 -7.48 10.36
C GLN A 60 -10.29 -6.05 9.94
N ASN A 61 -10.97 -5.43 8.97
CA ASN A 61 -10.80 -4.01 8.61
C ASN A 61 -9.33 -3.60 8.30
N GLY A 62 -8.55 -4.54 7.77
CA GLY A 62 -7.15 -4.34 7.39
C GLY A 62 -6.13 -4.35 8.53
N LYS A 63 -6.52 -4.64 9.78
CA LYS A 63 -5.62 -4.55 10.95
C LYS A 63 -4.34 -5.38 10.82
N ASP A 64 -4.42 -6.53 10.17
CA ASP A 64 -3.28 -7.40 9.92
C ASP A 64 -2.65 -7.22 8.53
N LEU A 65 -3.19 -6.33 7.69
CA LEU A 65 -2.72 -6.08 6.33
C LEU A 65 -1.61 -5.06 6.27
N VAL A 66 -0.65 -5.31 5.39
CA VAL A 66 0.35 -4.32 5.00
C VAL A 66 -0.01 -3.76 3.63
N TYR A 67 -0.08 -2.44 3.50
CA TYR A 67 -0.19 -1.81 2.18
C TYR A 67 1.18 -1.35 1.72
N ILE A 68 1.60 -1.77 0.52
CA ILE A 68 2.81 -1.30 -0.14
C ILE A 68 2.37 -0.43 -1.33
N THR A 69 2.78 0.83 -1.34
CA THR A 69 2.67 1.66 -2.53
C THR A 69 3.97 1.56 -3.34
N ASN A 70 3.90 0.98 -4.54
CA ASN A 70 5.01 0.86 -5.47
C ASN A 70 5.02 2.06 -6.43
N ARG A 71 5.83 3.08 -6.15
CA ARG A 71 5.82 4.35 -6.91
C ARG A 71 6.66 4.25 -8.18
N VAL A 72 6.25 3.37 -9.07
CA VAL A 72 6.83 3.18 -10.41
C VAL A 72 6.50 4.33 -11.37
N ASN A 73 5.37 5.02 -11.13
CA ASN A 73 4.95 6.18 -11.90
C ASN A 73 5.07 7.47 -11.06
N PRO A 74 5.21 8.64 -11.71
CA PRO A 74 5.07 9.93 -11.05
C PRO A 74 3.58 10.26 -10.80
N TYR A 75 3.20 10.37 -9.54
CA TYR A 75 1.85 10.79 -9.10
C TYR A 75 1.94 11.51 -7.75
N SER A 76 0.85 12.16 -7.34
CA SER A 76 0.75 12.87 -6.06
C SER A 76 -0.27 12.19 -5.15
N VAL A 77 -0.08 12.32 -3.84
CA VAL A 77 -1.05 11.88 -2.82
C VAL A 77 -1.45 13.10 -2.00
N VAL A 78 -2.70 13.17 -1.56
CA VAL A 78 -3.16 14.13 -0.56
C VAL A 78 -2.93 13.52 0.84
N PRO A 79 -1.86 13.87 1.57
CA PRO A 79 -1.48 13.10 2.77
C PRO A 79 -2.46 13.30 3.94
N SER A 80 -3.15 14.44 4.00
CA SER A 80 -4.15 14.74 5.02
C SER A 80 -5.33 13.76 5.00
N ASP A 81 -5.59 13.15 3.86
CA ASP A 81 -6.75 12.30 3.63
C ASP A 81 -6.68 10.96 4.39
N TRP A 82 -5.50 10.59 4.90
CA TRP A 82 -5.36 9.51 5.86
C TRP A 82 -6.23 9.70 7.11
N ILE A 83 -6.61 10.94 7.46
CA ILE A 83 -7.56 11.20 8.54
C ILE A 83 -8.92 10.52 8.31
N TYR A 84 -9.38 10.47 7.05
CA TYR A 84 -10.64 9.83 6.69
C TYR A 84 -10.54 8.31 6.84
N PHE A 85 -9.44 7.73 6.35
CA PHE A 85 -9.15 6.30 6.52
C PHE A 85 -9.30 5.86 7.98
N PHE A 86 -8.66 6.57 8.92
CA PHE A 86 -8.76 6.25 10.34
C PHE A 86 -10.12 6.63 10.95
N LYS A 87 -10.79 7.67 10.46
CA LYS A 87 -12.13 8.08 10.92
C LYS A 87 -13.18 7.00 10.63
N TYR A 88 -13.05 6.29 9.52
CA TYR A 88 -13.91 5.15 9.17
C TYR A 88 -13.50 3.83 9.83
N SER A 89 -12.61 3.87 10.83
CA SER A 89 -12.15 2.70 11.60
C SER A 89 -11.40 1.65 10.77
N TYR A 90 -10.85 2.04 9.63
CA TYR A 90 -9.87 1.22 8.90
C TYR A 90 -8.50 1.31 9.56
N SER A 91 -7.71 0.26 9.40
CA SER A 91 -6.35 0.19 9.94
C SER A 91 -5.45 -0.62 9.02
N LEU A 92 -4.14 -0.47 9.19
CA LEU A 92 -3.12 -1.24 8.48
C LEU A 92 -2.03 -1.67 9.46
N LYS A 93 -1.58 -2.92 9.40
CA LYS A 93 -0.41 -3.37 10.16
C LYS A 93 0.85 -2.57 9.82
N GLY A 94 0.98 -2.20 8.54
CA GLY A 94 2.10 -1.40 8.05
C GLY A 94 1.80 -0.73 6.72
N TYR A 95 2.54 0.33 6.44
CA TYR A 95 2.51 1.05 5.18
C TYR A 95 3.93 1.19 4.61
N GLY A 96 4.20 0.48 3.52
CA GLY A 96 5.47 0.47 2.82
C GLY A 96 5.43 1.42 1.63
N ILE A 97 6.45 2.28 1.49
CA ILE A 97 6.58 3.18 0.34
C ILE A 97 7.83 2.80 -0.44
N VAL A 98 7.66 2.29 -1.67
CA VAL A 98 8.79 2.06 -2.59
C VAL A 98 8.98 3.30 -3.44
N SER A 99 10.13 3.97 -3.30
CA SER A 99 10.48 5.15 -4.09
C SER A 99 11.83 4.95 -4.76
N TYR A 100 11.88 5.07 -6.07
CA TYR A 100 13.09 4.89 -6.86
C TYR A 100 13.86 6.19 -7.12
N HIS A 101 13.30 7.32 -6.68
CA HIS A 101 13.90 8.64 -6.84
C HIS A 101 13.96 9.40 -5.50
N PRO A 102 15.07 10.12 -5.21
CA PRO A 102 15.23 10.89 -3.97
C PRO A 102 14.18 11.99 -3.79
N LYS A 103 13.64 12.53 -4.89
CA LYS A 103 12.64 13.61 -4.86
C LYS A 103 11.30 13.20 -4.24
N GLY A 104 11.03 11.90 -4.04
CA GLY A 104 9.84 11.40 -3.35
C GLY A 104 9.85 11.58 -1.82
N LEU A 105 10.98 11.99 -1.23
CA LEU A 105 11.17 12.06 0.23
C LEU A 105 10.27 13.09 0.94
N LEU A 106 9.93 14.22 0.31
CA LEU A 106 9.06 15.24 0.91
C LEU A 106 7.64 14.71 1.17
N ASN A 107 7.08 13.98 0.21
CA ASN A 107 5.75 13.36 0.35
C ASN A 107 5.75 12.29 1.45
N VAL A 108 6.83 11.50 1.54
CA VAL A 108 7.00 10.49 2.60
C VAL A 108 7.00 11.12 4.00
N VAL A 109 7.66 12.28 4.18
CA VAL A 109 7.68 12.98 5.47
C VAL A 109 6.28 13.46 5.86
N LEU A 110 5.50 13.98 4.91
CA LEU A 110 4.12 14.39 5.19
C LEU A 110 3.23 13.20 5.53
N GLU A 111 3.37 12.09 4.81
CA GLU A 111 2.61 10.86 5.09
C GLU A 111 2.94 10.29 6.48
N LYS A 112 4.18 10.41 6.96
CA LYS A 112 4.56 10.03 8.35
C LYS A 112 3.80 10.82 9.42
N LEU A 113 3.36 12.05 9.14
CA LEU A 113 2.62 12.87 10.12
C LEU A 113 1.18 12.39 10.29
N PHE A 114 0.58 11.83 9.25
CA PHE A 114 -0.81 11.38 9.27
C PHE A 114 -0.94 9.88 9.55
N MET A 115 0.09 9.09 9.26
CA MET A 115 0.10 7.65 9.52
C MET A 115 0.32 7.32 10.99
N ARG A 116 -0.66 6.65 11.60
CA ARG A 116 -0.60 6.19 13.00
C ARG A 116 0.18 4.89 13.19
N ASN A 117 0.41 4.15 12.10
CA ASN A 117 0.93 2.79 12.10
C ASN A 117 2.35 2.76 11.51
N LYS A 118 3.00 1.59 11.54
CA LYS A 118 4.39 1.44 11.06
C LYS A 118 4.52 1.87 9.60
N LEU A 119 5.23 2.96 9.35
CA LEU A 119 5.57 3.44 8.01
C LEU A 119 7.05 3.17 7.74
N GLN A 120 7.35 2.52 6.61
CA GLN A 120 8.72 2.28 6.17
C GLN A 120 8.89 2.60 4.69
N SER A 121 10.05 3.13 4.31
CA SER A 121 10.40 3.44 2.92
C SER A 121 11.49 2.51 2.41
N PHE A 122 11.42 2.18 1.13
CA PHE A 122 12.28 1.23 0.44
C PHE A 122 12.71 1.77 -0.92
N ASN A 123 13.88 1.32 -1.38
CA ASN A 123 14.39 1.64 -2.72
C ASN A 123 14.08 0.54 -3.74
N THR A 124 13.60 -0.62 -3.29
CA THR A 124 13.24 -1.76 -4.14
C THR A 124 11.91 -2.37 -3.71
N LEU A 125 11.16 -2.92 -4.68
CA LEU A 125 9.93 -3.65 -4.41
C LEU A 125 10.18 -4.93 -3.60
N THR A 126 11.29 -5.62 -3.90
CA THR A 126 11.73 -6.82 -3.19
C THR A 126 11.89 -6.58 -1.68
N ASP A 127 12.57 -5.51 -1.28
CA ASP A 127 12.78 -5.20 0.14
C ASP A 127 11.46 -4.88 0.86
N ALA A 128 10.55 -4.18 0.19
CA ALA A 128 9.24 -3.85 0.75
C ALA A 128 8.38 -5.10 0.95
N ILE A 129 8.36 -6.02 -0.02
CA ILE A 129 7.62 -7.29 0.09
C ILE A 129 8.23 -8.17 1.18
N ASN A 130 9.55 -8.27 1.26
CA ASN A 130 10.23 -9.03 2.31
C ASN A 130 9.90 -8.48 3.71
N TRP A 131 9.85 -7.15 3.84
CA TRP A 131 9.42 -6.50 5.08
C TRP A 131 7.95 -6.78 5.39
N ALA A 132 7.04 -6.66 4.42
CA ALA A 132 5.63 -6.97 4.63
C ALA A 132 5.45 -8.42 5.10
N LYS A 133 6.13 -9.39 4.46
CA LYS A 133 6.14 -10.80 4.86
C LYS A 133 6.71 -10.99 6.28
N SER A 134 7.76 -10.27 6.68
CA SER A 134 8.37 -10.44 8.01
C SER A 134 7.49 -9.92 9.15
N ILE A 135 6.73 -8.84 8.94
CA ILE A 135 5.85 -8.29 9.98
C ILE A 135 4.48 -8.98 10.02
N THR A 136 4.09 -9.69 8.96
CA THR A 136 2.81 -10.43 8.88
C THR A 136 2.93 -11.85 9.41
N LYS A 137 4.04 -12.57 9.15
CA LYS A 137 4.30 -13.95 9.61
C LYS A 137 4.38 -14.18 11.12
N LEU A 138 4.41 -13.13 11.95
CA LEU A 138 4.61 -13.23 13.40
C LEU A 138 3.45 -13.89 14.19
N LYS A 139 2.46 -14.53 13.54
CA LYS A 139 1.35 -15.22 14.22
C LYS A 139 1.47 -16.76 14.30
N ASP A 140 2.41 -17.40 13.58
CA ASP A 140 2.46 -18.88 13.52
C ASP A 140 3.54 -19.55 14.39
N THR A 141 4.00 -18.92 15.48
CA THR A 141 5.01 -19.54 16.38
C THR A 141 4.64 -19.53 17.86
N ALA A 142 3.34 -19.61 18.15
CA ALA A 142 2.86 -19.94 19.49
C ALA A 142 1.93 -21.17 19.40
N ALA A 143 2.54 -22.34 19.18
CA ALA A 143 1.97 -23.65 19.46
C ALA A 143 2.98 -24.44 20.29
#